data_AF-A0A0Q5LIH4-F1
#
_entry.id   AF-A0A0Q5LIH4-F1
#
_cell.length_a   1.000
_cell.length_b   1.000
_cell.length_c   1.000
_cell.angle_alpha   90.00
_cell.angle_beta   90.00
_cell.angle_gamma   90.00
#
_symmetry.space_group_name_H-M   'P 1'
#
loop_
_entity.id
_entity.type
_entity.pdbx_description
1 polymer ?
#
loop_
_entity_poly.entity_id
_entity_poly.type
_entity_poly.pdbx_seq_one_letter_code
_entity_poly.pdbx_strand_id
1 'polypeptide(L)' 'MAYDNREEHARVFRHTVRFKKADQQLLAVLAERLGMQKATLIESMAMRAAEKELQQLGLLGVATAANGAPAGR' A
#
# COMPACT_ATOMS: atom_id res chain seq x y z
N MET A 1 0.88 -36.30 -6.17
CA MET A 1 0.29 -35.43 -5.14
C MET A 1 0.35 -34.01 -5.69
N ALA A 2 -0.73 -33.56 -6.31
CA ALA A 2 -0.90 -32.17 -6.71
C ALA A 2 -1.35 -31.42 -5.45
N TYR A 3 -0.44 -30.68 -4.82
CA TYR A 3 -0.85 -29.68 -3.84
C TYR A 3 -1.36 -28.49 -4.62
N ASP A 4 -2.67 -28.30 -4.52
CA ASP A 4 -3.49 -27.28 -5.14
C ASP A 4 -3.13 -25.90 -4.55
N ASN A 5 -1.98 -25.33 -4.92
CA ASN A 5 -1.66 -23.93 -4.60
C ASN A 5 -2.42 -22.99 -5.55
N ARG A 6 -3.76 -23.08 -5.54
CA ARG A 6 -4.66 -22.14 -6.22
C ARG A 6 -5.02 -20.93 -5.35
N GLU A 7 -4.72 -20.94 -4.05
CA GLU A 7 -5.04 -19.83 -3.13
C GLU A 7 -3.97 -18.71 -3.10
N GLU A 8 -2.77 -18.96 -3.63
CA GLU A 8 -1.66 -17.99 -3.69
C GLU A 8 -1.62 -17.16 -4.98
N HIS A 9 -2.66 -17.22 -5.82
CA HIS A 9 -2.87 -16.19 -6.83
C HIS A 9 -3.20 -14.87 -6.13
N ALA A 10 -2.14 -14.16 -5.75
CA ALA A 10 -2.10 -12.82 -5.20
C ALA A 10 -3.36 -12.04 -5.58
N ARG A 11 -4.24 -11.80 -4.61
CA ARG A 11 -5.40 -10.94 -4.79
C ARG A 11 -4.86 -9.56 -5.17
N VAL A 12 -4.74 -9.28 -6.46
CA VAL A 12 -4.30 -7.99 -6.97
C VAL A 12 -5.44 -7.02 -6.67
N PHE A 13 -5.40 -6.43 -5.48
CA PHE A 13 -6.37 -5.44 -5.04
C PHE A 13 -6.16 -4.17 -5.84
N ARG A 14 -6.91 -4.02 -6.94
CA ARG A 14 -6.90 -2.81 -7.76
C ARG A 14 -7.65 -1.70 -7.02
N HIS A 15 -6.94 -0.64 -6.67
CA HIS A 15 -7.53 0.57 -6.11
C HIS A 15 -7.67 1.63 -7.19
N THR A 16 -8.91 2.01 -7.48
CA THR A 16 -9.23 3.06 -8.44
C THR A 16 -9.71 4.28 -7.70
N VAL A 17 -9.01 5.40 -7.85
CA VAL A 17 -9.33 6.66 -7.17
C VAL A 17 -9.56 7.77 -8.19
N ARG A 18 -10.52 8.67 -7.90
CA ARG A 18 -10.81 9.86 -8.72
C ARG A 18 -10.34 11.11 -8.00
N PHE A 19 -9.48 11.87 -8.65
CA PHE A 19 -8.97 13.15 -8.16
C PHE A 19 -9.64 14.31 -8.87
N LYS A 20 -9.79 15.46 -8.19
CA LYS A 20 -10.19 16.71 -8.83
C LYS A 20 -9.07 17.19 -9.76
N LYS A 21 -9.42 18.06 -10.72
CA LYS A 21 -8.49 18.51 -11.78
C LYS A 21 -7.22 19.17 -11.22
N ALA A 22 -7.34 19.97 -10.16
CA ALA A 22 -6.21 20.62 -9.51
C ALA A 22 -5.23 19.59 -8.91
N ASP A 23 -5.74 18.61 -8.17
CA ASP A 23 -4.93 17.54 -7.56
C ASP A 23 -4.26 16.65 -8.62
N GLN A 24 -4.94 16.40 -9.75
CA GLN A 24 -4.35 15.66 -10.85
C GLN A 24 -3.14 16.35 -11.46
N GLN A 25 -3.20 17.68 -11.63
CA GLN A 25 -2.09 18.48 -12.14
C GLN A 25 -0.92 18.48 -11.16
N LEU A 26 -1.21 18.67 -9.86
CA LEU A 26 -0.19 18.62 -8.82
C LEU A 26 0.54 17.28 -8.82
N LEU A 27 -0.21 16.17 -8.83
CA LEU A 27 0.37 14.82 -8.86
C LEU A 27 1.19 14.56 -10.12
N ALA A 28 0.79 15.12 -11.27
CA ALA A 28 1.55 14.99 -12.51
C ALA A 28 2.89 15.72 -12.42
N VAL A 29 2.89 16.98 -11.96
CA VAL A 29 4.10 17.78 -11.79
C VAL A 29 5.05 17.12 -10.78
N LEU A 30 4.52 16.61 -9.66
CA LEU A 30 5.33 15.91 -8.66
C LEU A 30 5.95 14.62 -9.20
N ALA A 31 5.19 13.84 -9.97
CA ALA A 31 5.68 12.62 -10.59
C ALA A 31 6.82 12.91 -11.59
N GLU A 32 6.65 13.93 -12.44
CA GLU A 32 7.68 14.38 -13.38
C GLU A 32 8.96 14.86 -12.67
N ARG A 33 8.82 15.66 -11.61
CA ARG A 33 9.97 16.18 -10.85
C ARG A 33 10.78 15.09 -10.17
N LEU A 34 10.11 14.04 -9.71
CA LEU A 34 10.75 12.91 -9.05
C LEU A 34 11.21 11.82 -10.03
N GLY A 35 10.88 11.95 -11.33
CA GLY A 35 11.19 10.94 -12.34
C GLY A 35 10.48 9.60 -12.11
N MET A 36 9.32 9.63 -11.45
CA MET A 36 8.59 8.41 -11.05
C MET A 36 7.25 8.32 -11.78
N GLN A 37 6.71 7.10 -11.88
CA GLN A 37 5.34 6.92 -12.35
C GLN A 37 4.34 7.45 -11.32
N LYS A 38 3.29 8.12 -11.81
CA LYS A 38 2.22 8.70 -10.97
C LYS A 38 1.58 7.68 -10.04
N ALA A 39 1.36 6.44 -10.49
CA ALA A 39 0.80 5.37 -9.67
C ALA A 39 1.71 5.01 -8.49
N THR A 40 3.00 4.82 -8.75
CA THR A 40 4.02 4.53 -7.74
C THR A 40 4.16 5.66 -6.72
N LEU A 41 4.06 6.92 -7.16
CA LEU A 41 4.06 8.07 -6.26
C LEU A 41 2.86 8.03 -5.30
N ILE A 42 1.65 7.82 -5.83
CA ILE A 42 0.42 7.77 -5.04
C ILE A 42 0.47 6.63 -4.02
N GLU A 43 0.92 5.45 -4.45
CA GLU A 43 1.09 4.29 -3.56
C GLU A 43 2.08 4.58 -2.43
N SER A 44 3.26 5.11 -2.77
CA SER A 44 4.30 5.43 -1.77
C SER A 44 3.81 6.46 -0.74
N MET A 45 3.05 7.47 -1.19
CA MET A 45 2.47 8.48 -0.31
C MET A 45 1.38 7.88 0.58
N ALA A 46 0.52 7.02 0.02
CA ALA A 46 -0.54 6.36 0.77
C ALA A 46 0.02 5.43 1.85
N MET A 47 1.06 4.65 1.53
CA MET A 47 1.73 3.80 2.52
C MET A 47 2.31 4.62 3.67
N ARG A 48 3.06 5.69 3.39
CA ARG A 48 3.64 6.55 4.44
C ARG A 48 2.56 7.20 5.32
N ALA A 49 1.45 7.60 4.73
CA ALA A 49 0.32 8.15 5.48
C ALA A 49 -0.32 7.08 6.39
N ALA A 50 -0.58 5.89 5.85
CA ALA A 50 -1.12 4.77 6.59
C ALA A 50 -0.18 4.34 7.72
N GLU A 51 1.13 4.26 7.47
CA GLU A 51 2.13 3.99 8.50
C GLU A 51 2.01 5.01 9.63
N LYS A 52 2.02 6.31 9.32
CA LYS A 52 1.90 7.38 10.33
C LYS A 52 0.61 7.26 11.15
N GLU A 53 -0.53 6.97 10.52
CA GLU A 53 -1.79 6.75 11.23
C GLU A 53 -1.73 5.50 12.13
N LEU A 54 -1.13 4.41 11.65
CA LEU A 54 -0.91 3.21 12.45
C LEU A 54 0.03 3.46 13.65
N GLN A 55 1.05 4.31 13.50
CA GLN A 55 1.91 4.73 14.61
C GLN A 55 1.12 5.52 15.66
N GLN A 56 0.26 6.43 15.23
CA GLN A 56 -0.59 7.24 16.12
C GLN A 56 -1.63 6.40 16.87
N LEU A 57 -2.16 5.36 16.23
CA LEU A 57 -3.09 4.42 16.84
C LEU A 57 -2.41 3.42 17.80
N GLY A 58 -1.08 3.50 17.98
CA GLY A 58 -0.33 2.58 18.84
C GLY A 58 -0.29 1.14 18.33
N LEU A 59 -0.72 0.90 17.08
CA LEU A 59 -0.85 -0.44 16.48
C LEU A 59 0.45 -1.00 15.90
N LEU A 60 1.56 -0.27 16.04
CA LEU A 60 2.91 -0.70 15.60
C LEU A 60 3.34 -2.07 16.17
N GLY A 61 2.75 -2.53 17.29
CA GLY A 61 3.01 -3.88 17.84
C GLY A 61 2.13 -4.99 17.26
N VAL A 62 1.00 -4.66 16.63
CA VAL A 62 0.03 -5.65 16.11
C VAL A 62 0.25 -5.90 14.61
N ALA A 63 0.69 -4.89 13.85
CA ALA A 63 0.97 -5.04 12.42
C ALA A 63 2.19 -5.95 12.15
N THR A 64 3.22 -5.92 13.00
CA THR A 64 4.34 -6.87 12.96
C THR A 64 3.93 -8.28 13.40
N ALA A 65 2.93 -8.42 14.27
CA ALA A 65 2.37 -9.72 14.64
C ALA A 65 1.51 -10.32 13.51
N ALA A 66 0.77 -9.48 12.77
CA ALA A 66 -0.07 -9.93 11.66
C ALA A 66 0.73 -10.44 10.44
N ASN A 67 1.98 -10.01 10.29
CA ASN A 67 2.84 -10.42 9.17
C ASN A 67 3.98 -11.37 9.56
N GLY A 68 4.00 -11.88 10.81
CA GLY A 68 5.16 -12.63 11.33
C GLY A 68 4.92 -13.63 12.46
N ALA A 69 3.68 -13.98 12.81
CA ALA A 69 3.44 -14.99 13.85
C ALA A 69 2.93 -16.32 13.27
N PRO A 70 3.81 -17.35 13.12
CA PRO A 70 3.33 -18.72 13.14
C PRO A 70 2.80 -19.00 14.55
N ALA A 71 1.54 -19.44 14.64
CA ALA A 71 0.97 -19.95 15.88
C ALA A 71 1.84 -21.10 16.40
N GLY A 72 2.39 -20.97 17.61
CA GLY A 72 3.19 -22.04 18.21
C GLY A 72 3.88 -21.69 19.51
N ARG A 73 3.10 -21.60 20.61
CA ARG A 73 3.39 -22.26 21.89
C ARG A 73 2.23 -22.14 22.86
#